data_AF-A0A1G6DXH1-F1
#
_entry.id   AF-A0A1G6DXH1-F1
#
_cell.length_a   1.000
_cell.length_b   1.000
_cell.length_c   1.000
_cell.angle_alpha   90.00
_cell.angle_beta   90.00
_cell.angle_gamma   90.00
#
_symmetry.space_group_name_H-M   'P 1'
#
loop_
_entity.id
_entity.type
_entity.pdbx_description
1 polymer ?
#
loop_
_entity_poly.entity_id
_entity_poly.type
_entity_poly.pdbx_seq_one_letter_code
_entity_poly.pdbx_strand_id
1 'polypeptide(L)'
;MRTMPQIAKYVLNLSIALFTLLGFSQKELKNKIVDFTTLAPIESASIYIQNTTIGTVSNVDGKFALLVPKEFESDSLIISSIGYKSFKTPIEEFDSSAEIYLEEDIAALDEILLIAESRPETGNEIVLRALEKLPNNMPESPFMLKGFLRHKERNTKEFKWLIESAITVYDSSYPSYAEENLKINVDEVRKSYDLRDVDSLLTYAAYLKNNSRKSNLGKRNLRRDTIATSTLVDAIKWNDNRVNGLENLLKGKLNLLRNSGESKALFDESILERHDFELDTVLVDDGRKIYKIHIKKGSDYINLDTPGIFNGGYVAEGWLYIYWDNFAVKKIEYNLVADSDAQKRRSKDLFGTQVNHKLILTYIEFEDKMYPNYIYYETPKLVNVGLKPTDRATDDEEERFNREERYYYTVQEILFTDIIFEEEVIDDALNSPWDSDIFKIRPYHPKFWKNYNTLLESDEDEQLIQDLTKRSSLYKQ
;
A
#
# COMPACT_ATOMS: atom_id res chain seq x y z
N MET A 1 -3.99 -38.60 -55.61
CA MET A 1 -4.32 -37.16 -55.42
C MET A 1 -4.97 -36.97 -54.05
N ARG A 2 -4.17 -36.71 -53.01
CA ARG A 2 -4.62 -36.28 -51.67
C ARG A 2 -3.45 -35.51 -51.05
N THR A 3 -3.18 -34.28 -51.47
CA THR A 3 -1.99 -33.58 -50.95
C THR A 3 -2.08 -32.06 -50.83
N MET A 4 -3.05 -31.35 -51.41
CA MET A 4 -3.09 -29.89 -51.25
C MET A 4 -3.72 -29.37 -49.94
N PRO A 5 -4.87 -29.89 -49.44
CA PRO A 5 -5.51 -29.30 -48.26
C PRO A 5 -4.84 -29.67 -46.92
N GLN A 6 -4.10 -30.78 -46.85
CA GLN A 6 -3.33 -31.14 -45.67
C GLN A 6 -2.06 -30.30 -45.51
N ILE A 7 -1.34 -30.04 -46.61
CA ILE A 7 -0.13 -29.20 -46.59
C ILE A 7 -0.49 -27.77 -46.17
N ALA A 8 -1.59 -27.21 -46.67
CA ALA A 8 -2.08 -25.90 -46.25
C ALA A 8 -2.40 -25.84 -44.74
N LYS A 9 -2.94 -26.93 -44.17
CA LYS A 9 -3.23 -27.04 -42.73
C LYS A 9 -1.97 -27.12 -41.88
N TYR A 10 -0.95 -27.84 -42.35
CA TYR A 10 0.36 -27.89 -41.68
C TYR A 10 1.11 -26.57 -41.79
N VAL A 11 1.05 -25.88 -42.93
CA VAL A 11 1.63 -24.55 -43.10
C VAL A 11 0.92 -23.54 -42.21
N LEU A 12 -0.41 -23.55 -42.13
CA LEU A 12 -1.17 -22.67 -41.22
C LEU A 12 -0.84 -22.95 -39.75
N ASN A 13 -0.76 -24.22 -39.34
CA ASN A 13 -0.36 -24.59 -37.97
C ASN A 13 1.11 -24.22 -37.67
N LEU A 14 2.00 -24.28 -38.66
CA LEU A 14 3.40 -23.84 -38.52
C LEU A 14 3.49 -22.31 -38.43
N SER A 15 2.68 -21.56 -39.18
CA SER A 15 2.58 -20.11 -39.07
C SER A 15 2.02 -19.66 -37.71
N ILE A 16 1.01 -20.36 -37.18
CA ILE A 16 0.47 -20.11 -35.84
C ILE A 16 1.51 -20.46 -34.76
N ALA A 17 2.29 -21.53 -34.93
CA ALA A 17 3.38 -21.89 -34.02
C ALA A 17 4.57 -20.92 -34.07
N LEU A 18 4.85 -20.30 -35.23
CA LEU A 18 5.87 -19.25 -35.35
C LEU A 18 5.42 -17.91 -34.75
N PHE A 19 4.12 -17.60 -34.76
CA PHE A 19 3.59 -16.43 -34.05
C PHE A 19 3.64 -16.57 -32.53
N THR A 20 3.65 -17.79 -31.98
CA THR A 20 3.81 -18.01 -30.53
C THR A 20 5.25 -17.90 -30.02
N LEU A 21 6.23 -17.63 -30.90
CA LEU A 21 7.65 -17.46 -30.55
C LEU A 21 8.11 -15.99 -30.46
N LEU A 22 7.19 -15.03 -30.54
CA LEU A 22 7.46 -13.68 -30.05
C LEU A 22 7.51 -13.72 -28.52
N GLY A 23 8.65 -14.16 -27.99
CA GLY A 23 8.96 -13.95 -26.59
C GLY A 23 8.96 -12.44 -26.33
N PHE A 24 8.13 -11.99 -25.40
CA PHE A 24 8.22 -10.65 -24.83
C PHE A 24 9.56 -10.55 -24.10
N SER A 25 10.60 -10.10 -24.80
CA SER A 25 11.83 -9.67 -24.16
C SER A 25 11.56 -8.30 -23.56
N GLN A 26 11.58 -8.22 -22.23
CA GLN A 26 11.51 -6.95 -21.50
C GLN A 26 12.93 -6.61 -21.02
N LYS A 27 13.32 -5.34 -21.09
CA LYS A 27 14.60 -4.86 -20.55
C LYS A 27 14.42 -4.56 -19.08
N GLU A 28 15.18 -5.22 -18.21
CA GLU A 28 15.14 -4.94 -16.77
C GLU A 28 16.16 -3.85 -16.43
N LEU A 29 15.69 -2.75 -15.83
CA LEU A 29 16.52 -1.67 -15.29
C LEU A 29 16.61 -1.83 -13.78
N LYS A 30 17.83 -1.92 -13.25
CA LYS A 30 18.10 -1.95 -11.80
C LYS A 30 19.19 -0.96 -11.47
N ASN A 31 18.96 -0.14 -10.45
CA ASN A 31 19.98 0.77 -9.93
C ASN A 31 19.60 1.26 -8.53
N LYS A 32 20.40 2.15 -7.96
CA LYS A 32 20.21 2.79 -6.66
C LYS A 32 20.25 4.30 -6.79
N ILE A 33 19.35 4.96 -6.09
CA ILE A 33 19.18 6.42 -6.07
C ILE A 33 19.64 6.94 -4.72
N VAL A 34 20.54 7.91 -4.74
CA VAL A 34 21.12 8.54 -3.55
C VAL A 34 21.10 10.06 -3.68
N ASP A 35 21.06 10.74 -2.54
CA ASP A 35 21.28 12.18 -2.49
C ASP A 35 22.73 12.50 -2.84
N PHE A 36 22.95 13.48 -3.71
CA PHE A 36 24.27 13.87 -4.20
C PHE A 36 25.21 14.33 -3.07
N THR A 37 24.68 15.00 -2.04
CA THR A 37 25.50 15.64 -1.00
C THR A 37 25.85 14.68 0.13
N THR A 38 24.85 13.95 0.63
CA THR A 38 24.92 13.11 1.83
C THR A 38 25.19 11.65 1.49
N LEU A 39 24.99 11.25 0.23
CA LEU A 39 25.04 9.86 -0.24
C LEU A 39 24.00 8.96 0.45
N ALA A 40 23.02 9.56 1.13
CA ALA A 40 21.93 8.82 1.75
C ALA A 40 20.99 8.26 0.67
N PRO A 41 20.43 7.05 0.86
CA PRO A 41 19.44 6.50 -0.08
C PRO A 41 18.18 7.37 -0.13
N ILE A 42 17.63 7.55 -1.32
CA ILE A 42 16.35 8.25 -1.51
C ILE A 42 15.25 7.20 -1.63
N GLU A 43 14.47 7.05 -0.56
CA GLU A 43 13.28 6.19 -0.51
C GLU A 43 12.08 6.83 -1.25
N SER A 44 11.24 6.01 -1.86
CA SER A 44 10.00 6.43 -2.52
C SER A 44 10.19 7.44 -3.65
N ALA A 45 11.37 7.49 -4.27
CA ALA A 45 11.56 8.16 -5.54
C ALA A 45 10.68 7.49 -6.59
N SER A 46 10.08 8.28 -7.48
CA SER A 46 9.25 7.78 -8.59
C SER A 46 10.15 7.50 -9.79
N ILE A 47 10.04 6.32 -10.39
CA ILE A 47 10.78 5.90 -11.57
C ILE A 47 9.78 5.45 -12.62
N TYR A 48 9.67 6.15 -13.75
CA TYR A 48 8.65 5.86 -14.76
C TYR A 48 9.12 6.17 -16.17
N ILE A 49 8.47 5.53 -17.14
CA ILE A 49 8.68 5.80 -18.56
C ILE A 49 7.79 6.99 -18.94
N GLN A 50 8.39 8.01 -19.55
CA GLN A 50 7.70 9.23 -19.93
C GLN A 50 6.44 8.96 -20.77
N ASN A 51 5.34 9.63 -20.45
CA ASN A 51 4.03 9.51 -21.12
C ASN A 51 3.39 8.11 -21.04
N THR A 52 3.75 7.31 -20.03
CA THR A 52 3.12 6.01 -19.79
C THR A 52 2.71 5.87 -18.33
N THR A 53 1.94 4.82 -18.04
CA THR A 53 1.59 4.36 -16.69
C THR A 53 2.66 3.45 -16.08
N ILE A 54 3.70 3.09 -16.85
CA ILE A 54 4.68 2.07 -16.48
C ILE A 54 5.75 2.71 -15.60
N GLY A 55 5.79 2.27 -14.35
CA GLY A 55 6.75 2.74 -13.38
C GLY A 55 6.92 1.83 -12.16
N THR A 56 7.81 2.27 -11.29
CA THR A 56 8.14 1.66 -10.00
C THR A 56 8.55 2.76 -9.01
N VAL A 57 8.84 2.38 -7.77
CA VAL A 57 9.38 3.28 -6.74
C VAL A 57 10.67 2.71 -6.15
N SER A 58 11.54 3.58 -5.63
CA SER A 58 12.69 3.12 -4.85
C SER A 58 12.29 2.66 -3.46
N ASN A 59 12.93 1.59 -2.99
CA ASN A 59 12.75 1.09 -1.62
C ASN A 59 13.52 1.93 -0.58
N VAL A 60 13.47 1.51 0.69
CA VAL A 60 14.17 2.15 1.82
C VAL A 60 15.69 2.26 1.63
N ASP A 61 16.29 1.40 0.81
CA ASP A 61 17.72 1.40 0.48
C ASP A 61 18.03 2.21 -0.78
N GLY A 62 17.04 2.90 -1.34
CA GLY A 62 17.13 3.67 -2.57
C GLY A 62 17.19 2.82 -3.84
N LYS A 63 17.05 1.50 -3.74
CA LYS A 63 17.14 0.57 -4.88
C LYS A 63 15.79 0.47 -5.60
N PHE A 64 15.83 0.26 -6.91
CA PHE A 64 14.63 0.02 -7.71
C PHE A 64 14.87 -1.03 -8.80
N ALA A 65 13.77 -1.62 -9.28
CA ALA A 65 13.74 -2.48 -10.46
C ALA A 65 12.52 -2.14 -11.32
N LEU A 66 12.72 -1.95 -12.62
CA LEU A 66 11.68 -1.66 -13.59
C LEU A 66 11.82 -2.58 -14.81
N LEU A 67 10.75 -3.29 -15.17
CA LEU A 67 10.69 -4.01 -16.44
C LEU A 67 10.12 -3.08 -17.52
N VAL A 68 10.92 -2.83 -18.54
CA VAL A 68 10.58 -2.00 -19.69
C VAL A 68 10.10 -2.89 -20.83
N PRO A 69 8.83 -2.77 -21.26
CA PRO A 69 8.37 -3.44 -22.47
C PRO A 69 9.12 -2.94 -23.71
N LYS A 70 9.33 -3.84 -24.66
CA LYS A 70 10.14 -3.59 -25.86
C LYS A 70 9.68 -2.37 -26.67
N GLU A 71 8.37 -2.11 -26.70
CA GLU A 71 7.78 -0.98 -27.42
C GLU A 71 8.16 0.39 -26.83
N PHE A 72 8.63 0.45 -25.58
CA PHE A 72 9.05 1.66 -24.90
C PHE A 72 10.57 1.76 -24.71
N GLU A 73 11.37 0.88 -25.33
CA GLU A 73 12.83 0.90 -25.17
C GLU A 73 13.49 2.18 -25.71
N SER A 74 12.85 2.85 -26.68
CA SER A 74 13.32 4.12 -27.26
C SER A 74 12.86 5.37 -26.51
N ASP A 75 12.04 5.21 -25.46
CA ASP A 75 11.51 6.34 -24.69
C ASP A 75 12.50 6.80 -23.60
N SER A 76 12.09 7.83 -22.85
CA SER A 76 12.89 8.40 -21.76
C SER A 76 12.46 7.86 -20.41
N LEU A 77 13.45 7.50 -19.59
CA LEU A 77 13.29 7.21 -18.18
C LEU A 77 13.32 8.53 -17.40
N ILE A 78 12.34 8.71 -16.52
CA ILE A 78 12.29 9.82 -15.57
C ILE A 78 12.40 9.26 -14.16
N ILE A 79 13.30 9.87 -13.38
CA ILE A 79 13.46 9.60 -11.95
C ILE A 79 13.26 10.92 -11.22
N SER A 80 12.24 10.99 -10.36
CA SER A 80 11.90 12.21 -9.61
C SER A 80 11.71 11.91 -8.13
N SER A 81 12.02 12.90 -7.31
CA SER A 81 11.74 12.89 -5.88
C SER A 81 11.45 14.32 -5.43
N ILE A 82 10.49 14.50 -4.53
CA ILE A 82 10.08 15.81 -4.04
C ILE A 82 11.27 16.48 -3.34
N GLY A 83 11.59 17.70 -3.75
CA GLY A 83 12.74 18.47 -3.24
C GLY A 83 14.04 18.20 -3.99
N TYR A 84 14.01 17.47 -5.10
CA TYR A 84 15.19 17.14 -5.91
C TYR A 84 14.98 17.49 -7.38
N LYS A 85 16.09 17.72 -8.10
CA LYS A 85 16.08 17.82 -9.55
C LYS A 85 15.82 16.45 -10.16
N SER A 86 14.85 16.36 -11.07
CA SER A 86 14.60 15.11 -11.80
C SER A 86 15.78 14.71 -12.66
N PHE A 87 16.09 13.43 -12.66
CA PHE A 87 17.00 12.80 -13.60
C PHE A 87 16.22 12.28 -14.82
N LYS A 88 16.65 12.63 -16.03
CA LYS A 88 16.00 12.25 -17.29
C LYS A 88 17.04 11.71 -18.27
N THR A 89 16.83 10.52 -18.80
CA THR A 89 17.76 9.89 -19.77
C THR A 89 17.01 8.97 -20.74
N PRO A 90 17.42 8.88 -22.02
CA PRO A 90 16.92 7.84 -22.91
C PRO A 90 17.19 6.44 -22.33
N ILE A 91 16.21 5.53 -22.40
CA ILE A 91 16.33 4.18 -21.84
C ILE A 91 17.47 3.38 -22.50
N GLU A 92 17.74 3.63 -23.78
CA GLU A 92 18.87 3.03 -24.51
C GLU A 92 20.23 3.47 -23.95
N GLU A 93 20.31 4.69 -23.41
CA GLU A 93 21.53 5.31 -22.86
C GLU A 93 21.69 5.08 -21.35
N PHE A 94 20.70 4.45 -20.70
CA PHE A 94 20.73 4.21 -19.26
C PHE A 94 21.91 3.31 -18.86
N ASP A 95 22.84 3.88 -18.10
CA ASP A 95 23.95 3.16 -17.48
C ASP A 95 23.54 2.63 -16.10
N SER A 96 23.60 1.31 -15.94
CA SER A 96 23.33 0.61 -14.67
C SER A 96 24.58 0.38 -13.83
N SER A 97 25.77 0.82 -14.29
CA SER A 97 27.04 0.57 -13.61
C SER A 97 27.35 1.58 -12.49
N ALA A 98 26.72 2.75 -12.51
CA ALA A 98 26.90 3.81 -11.52
C ALA A 98 25.58 4.15 -10.82
N GLU A 99 25.66 4.49 -9.53
CA GLU A 99 24.50 4.98 -8.76
C GLU A 99 23.97 6.30 -9.38
N ILE A 100 22.67 6.54 -9.18
CA ILE A 100 21.98 7.74 -9.66
C ILE A 100 21.98 8.75 -8.53
N TYR A 101 22.58 9.91 -8.79
CA TYR A 101 22.65 10.99 -7.82
C TYR A 101 21.58 12.03 -8.13
N LEU A 102 20.72 12.33 -7.16
CA LEU A 102 19.80 13.46 -7.25
C LEU A 102 20.34 14.62 -6.42
N GLU A 103 20.33 15.82 -6.99
CA GLU A 103 20.67 17.05 -6.30
C GLU A 103 19.40 17.66 -5.70
N GLU A 104 19.47 18.14 -4.46
CA GLU A 104 18.40 18.94 -3.86
C GLU A 104 18.08 20.16 -4.76
N ASP A 105 16.79 20.45 -4.92
CA ASP A 105 16.29 21.59 -5.66
C ASP A 105 15.43 22.47 -4.75
N ILE A 106 15.91 23.67 -4.50
CA ILE A 106 15.20 24.66 -3.69
C ILE A 106 14.36 25.49 -4.64
N ALA A 107 13.04 25.44 -4.48
CA ALA A 107 12.15 26.29 -5.25
C ALA A 107 12.47 27.77 -4.96
N ALA A 108 12.95 28.49 -5.97
CA ALA A 108 12.97 29.94 -5.90
C ALA A 108 11.51 30.44 -5.92
N LEU A 109 11.12 31.18 -4.88
CA LEU A 109 9.85 31.93 -4.89
C LEU A 109 10.02 33.13 -5.84
N ASP A 110 9.78 32.91 -7.14
CA ASP A 110 9.68 34.03 -8.08
C ASP A 110 8.60 35.02 -7.64
N GLU A 111 8.86 36.31 -7.84
CA GLU A 111 7.89 37.38 -7.66
C GLU A 111 6.58 37.04 -8.39
N ILE A 112 5.47 37.24 -7.68
CA ILE A 112 4.12 36.89 -8.12
C ILE A 112 3.82 37.60 -9.45
N LEU A 113 3.91 36.85 -10.55
CA LEU A 113 3.19 37.18 -11.77
C LEU A 113 1.72 37.32 -11.38
N LEU A 114 1.11 38.49 -11.63
CA LEU A 114 -0.27 38.81 -11.29
C LEU A 114 -1.22 37.79 -11.94
N ILE A 115 -1.54 36.71 -11.22
CA ILE A 115 -2.63 35.80 -11.55
C ILE A 115 -3.92 36.47 -11.07
N ALA A 116 -4.97 36.42 -11.87
CA ALA A 116 -6.25 37.12 -11.63
C ALA A 116 -7.03 36.63 -10.39
N GLU A 117 -6.61 35.52 -9.76
CA GLU A 117 -7.22 34.97 -8.54
C GLU A 117 -6.29 35.12 -7.33
N SER A 118 -6.86 35.51 -6.19
CA SER A 118 -6.14 35.53 -4.91
C SER A 118 -5.74 34.11 -4.53
N ARG A 119 -4.44 33.85 -4.45
CA ARG A 119 -3.91 32.54 -4.05
C ARG A 119 -4.08 32.35 -2.53
N PRO A 120 -4.44 31.15 -2.05
CA PRO A 120 -4.41 30.82 -0.63
C PRO A 120 -3.07 31.16 0.03
N GLU A 121 -3.12 31.73 1.24
CA GLU A 121 -1.91 32.13 1.98
C GLU A 121 -1.62 31.18 3.14
N THR A 122 -2.63 30.47 3.65
CA THR A 122 -2.50 29.57 4.79
C THR A 122 -2.55 28.09 4.38
N GLY A 123 -1.95 27.21 5.20
CA GLY A 123 -2.01 25.76 4.97
C GLY A 123 -3.46 25.25 4.94
N ASN A 124 -4.32 25.73 5.85
CA ASN A 124 -5.75 25.40 5.89
C ASN A 124 -6.46 25.75 4.57
N GLU A 125 -6.26 26.95 4.04
CA GLU A 125 -6.88 27.35 2.77
C GLU A 125 -6.37 26.53 1.58
N ILE A 126 -5.07 26.20 1.55
CA ILE A 126 -4.49 25.36 0.48
C ILE A 126 -5.10 23.96 0.51
N VAL A 127 -5.20 23.33 1.68
CA VAL A 127 -5.77 21.99 1.83
C VAL A 127 -7.26 21.99 1.48
N LEU A 128 -8.03 22.96 1.99
CA LEU A 128 -9.44 23.08 1.63
C LEU A 128 -9.64 23.29 0.13
N ARG A 129 -8.78 24.08 -0.52
CA ARG A 129 -8.80 24.26 -1.97
C ARG A 129 -8.47 22.96 -2.72
N ALA A 130 -7.51 22.18 -2.23
CA ALA A 130 -7.19 20.88 -2.82
C ALA A 130 -8.38 19.91 -2.72
N LEU A 131 -9.08 19.88 -1.59
CA LEU A 131 -10.30 19.07 -1.42
C LEU A 131 -11.42 19.53 -2.36
N GLU A 132 -11.63 20.83 -2.50
CA GLU A 132 -12.59 21.41 -3.46
C GLU A 132 -12.26 21.03 -4.91
N LYS A 133 -10.97 20.89 -5.24
CA LYS A 133 -10.50 20.53 -6.58
C LYS A 133 -10.42 19.03 -6.84
N LEU A 134 -10.71 18.17 -5.86
CA LEU A 134 -10.66 16.70 -6.06
C LEU A 134 -11.51 16.21 -7.24
N PRO A 135 -12.75 16.68 -7.49
CA PRO A 135 -13.50 16.26 -8.69
C PRO A 135 -12.73 16.54 -10.00
N ASN A 136 -12.06 17.69 -10.09
CA ASN A 136 -11.26 18.03 -11.27
C ASN A 136 -9.98 17.21 -11.37
N ASN A 137 -9.34 16.92 -10.23
CA ASN A 137 -8.02 16.29 -10.18
C ASN A 137 -8.07 14.76 -10.10
N MET A 138 -9.21 14.16 -9.76
CA MET A 138 -9.37 12.70 -9.61
C MET A 138 -10.16 12.10 -10.78
N PRO A 139 -10.04 10.78 -11.04
CA PRO A 139 -10.70 10.14 -12.17
C PRO A 139 -12.22 10.12 -12.03
N GLU A 140 -12.93 10.56 -13.06
CA GLU A 140 -14.41 10.63 -13.09
C GLU A 140 -15.05 9.54 -13.95
N SER A 141 -14.23 8.74 -14.65
CA SER A 141 -14.66 7.61 -15.49
C SER A 141 -14.13 6.29 -14.93
N PRO A 142 -14.74 5.15 -15.26
CA PRO A 142 -14.28 3.84 -14.80
C PRO A 142 -12.86 3.53 -15.24
N PHE A 143 -12.09 2.93 -14.34
CA PHE A 143 -10.74 2.46 -14.62
C PHE A 143 -10.41 1.23 -13.78
N MET A 144 -9.36 0.51 -14.19
CA MET A 144 -8.76 -0.55 -13.37
C MET A 144 -7.28 -0.28 -13.14
N LEU A 145 -6.81 -0.58 -11.93
CA LEU A 145 -5.41 -0.58 -11.57
C LEU A 145 -4.92 -2.02 -11.45
N LYS A 146 -3.75 -2.30 -12.03
CA LYS A 146 -2.95 -3.48 -11.69
C LYS A 146 -1.96 -3.09 -10.61
N GLY A 147 -1.75 -3.94 -9.62
CA GLY A 147 -0.80 -3.64 -8.55
C GLY A 147 -0.18 -4.85 -7.87
N PHE A 148 1.02 -4.64 -7.34
CA PHE A 148 1.73 -5.57 -6.49
C PHE A 148 1.52 -5.19 -5.03
N LEU A 149 1.12 -6.15 -4.20
CA LEU A 149 1.02 -6.03 -2.75
C LEU A 149 2.10 -6.89 -2.08
N ARG A 150 2.85 -6.30 -1.15
CA ARG A 150 3.63 -7.01 -0.13
C ARG A 150 3.01 -6.77 1.24
N HIS A 151 2.61 -7.84 1.91
CA HIS A 151 2.08 -7.84 3.27
C HIS A 151 3.05 -8.60 4.20
N LYS A 152 3.54 -7.89 5.22
CA LYS A 152 4.50 -8.39 6.20
C LYS A 152 3.87 -8.35 7.59
N GLU A 153 4.05 -9.42 8.36
CA GLU A 153 3.82 -9.41 9.80
C GLU A 153 5.12 -9.75 10.53
N ARG A 154 5.47 -8.93 11.52
CA ARG A 154 6.66 -9.09 12.34
C ARG A 154 6.39 -8.79 13.80
N ASN A 155 7.21 -9.32 14.70
CA ASN A 155 7.36 -8.79 16.04
C ASN A 155 8.66 -7.96 16.11
N THR A 156 9.10 -7.56 17.32
CA THR A 156 10.31 -6.72 17.44
C THR A 156 11.62 -7.45 17.14
N LYS A 157 11.63 -8.79 17.12
CA LYS A 157 12.82 -9.60 16.85
C LYS A 157 12.90 -10.12 15.43
N GLU A 158 11.76 -10.54 14.91
CA GLU A 158 11.71 -11.32 13.69
C GLU A 158 10.38 -11.18 12.96
N PHE A 159 10.46 -11.45 11.67
CA PHE A 159 9.28 -11.61 10.86
C PHE A 159 8.63 -12.96 11.07
N LYS A 160 7.32 -12.95 10.87
CA LYS A 160 6.42 -14.06 11.20
C LYS A 160 5.59 -14.48 10.01
N TRP A 161 5.31 -13.56 9.08
CA TRP A 161 4.57 -13.89 7.88
C TRP A 161 4.86 -12.91 6.74
N LEU A 162 4.99 -13.44 5.54
CA LEU A 162 5.11 -12.72 4.28
C LEU A 162 4.07 -13.26 3.29
N ILE A 163 3.27 -12.36 2.73
CA ILE A 163 2.31 -12.60 1.66
C ILE A 163 2.60 -11.59 0.56
N GLU A 164 2.71 -12.06 -0.67
CA GLU A 164 2.82 -11.21 -1.84
C GLU A 164 1.71 -11.55 -2.83
N SER A 165 1.05 -10.54 -3.36
CA SER A 165 -0.12 -10.70 -4.21
C SER A 165 -0.05 -9.78 -5.42
N ALA A 166 -0.46 -10.28 -6.58
CA ALA A 166 -0.89 -9.43 -7.67
C ALA A 166 -2.38 -9.13 -7.48
N ILE A 167 -2.74 -7.86 -7.58
CA ILE A 167 -4.10 -7.39 -7.36
C ILE A 167 -4.61 -6.58 -8.55
N THR A 168 -5.92 -6.63 -8.74
CA THR A 168 -6.66 -5.74 -9.62
C THR A 168 -7.64 -4.93 -8.78
N VAL A 169 -7.63 -3.62 -8.94
CA VAL A 169 -8.59 -2.71 -8.28
C VAL A 169 -9.41 -2.02 -9.37
N TYR A 170 -10.70 -2.27 -9.41
CA TYR A 170 -11.64 -1.52 -10.23
C TYR A 170 -12.24 -0.38 -9.41
N ASP A 171 -12.42 0.76 -10.05
CA ASP A 171 -13.12 1.90 -9.50
C ASP A 171 -14.00 2.53 -10.58
N SER A 172 -15.28 2.75 -10.28
CA SER A 172 -16.20 3.35 -11.26
C SER A 172 -15.94 4.83 -11.46
N SER A 173 -15.57 5.54 -10.39
CA SER A 173 -15.26 6.98 -10.39
C SER A 173 -15.00 7.46 -8.95
N TYR A 174 -14.19 8.51 -8.81
CA TYR A 174 -13.92 9.16 -7.53
C TYR A 174 -15.18 9.67 -6.79
N PRO A 175 -16.15 10.37 -7.43
CA PRO A 175 -17.31 10.91 -6.72
C PRO A 175 -18.25 9.86 -6.13
N SER A 176 -18.11 8.60 -6.54
CA SER A 176 -18.99 7.51 -6.13
C SER A 176 -18.50 6.85 -4.83
N TYR A 177 -19.42 6.41 -3.96
CA TYR A 177 -19.09 5.72 -2.71
C TYR A 177 -18.29 4.44 -2.98
N ALA A 178 -17.15 4.29 -2.30
CA ALA A 178 -16.23 3.19 -2.58
C ALA A 178 -16.83 1.82 -2.23
N GLU A 179 -17.69 1.76 -1.21
CA GLU A 179 -18.34 0.50 -0.80
C GLU A 179 -19.07 -0.21 -1.95
N GLU A 180 -19.74 0.55 -2.82
CA GLU A 180 -20.53 0.03 -3.92
C GLU A 180 -19.78 0.04 -5.27
N ASN A 181 -18.73 0.86 -5.39
CA ASN A 181 -18.11 1.19 -6.68
C ASN A 181 -16.66 0.77 -6.82
N LEU A 182 -16.01 0.43 -5.72
CA LEU A 182 -14.65 -0.09 -5.71
C LEU A 182 -14.71 -1.61 -5.55
N LYS A 183 -14.05 -2.34 -6.45
CA LYS A 183 -13.90 -3.80 -6.36
C LYS A 183 -12.42 -4.16 -6.33
N ILE A 184 -12.07 -5.18 -5.55
CA ILE A 184 -10.69 -5.62 -5.38
C ILE A 184 -10.63 -7.12 -5.67
N ASN A 185 -9.72 -7.52 -6.55
CA ASN A 185 -9.44 -8.91 -6.83
C ASN A 185 -7.99 -9.21 -6.52
N VAL A 186 -7.73 -10.36 -5.92
CA VAL A 186 -6.39 -10.92 -5.82
C VAL A 186 -6.21 -11.95 -6.91
N ASP A 187 -5.42 -11.60 -7.92
CA ASP A 187 -5.19 -12.37 -9.14
C ASP A 187 -4.27 -13.57 -8.86
N GLU A 188 -3.15 -13.31 -8.18
CA GLU A 188 -2.14 -14.30 -7.83
C GLU A 188 -1.64 -14.06 -6.41
N VAL A 189 -1.24 -15.11 -5.71
CA VAL A 189 -0.66 -14.98 -4.37
C VAL A 189 0.45 -16.00 -4.13
N ARG A 190 1.51 -15.56 -3.46
CA ARG A 190 2.57 -16.42 -2.92
C ARG A 190 2.80 -16.08 -1.46
N LYS A 191 3.07 -17.11 -0.65
CA LYS A 191 3.13 -16.97 0.81
C LYS A 191 4.26 -17.79 1.39
N SER A 192 4.87 -17.21 2.41
CA SER A 192 5.67 -17.95 3.38
C SER A 192 4.78 -18.73 4.35
N TYR A 193 5.42 -19.55 5.19
CA TYR A 193 4.75 -20.17 6.33
C TYR A 193 4.33 -19.08 7.33
N ASP A 194 3.12 -19.23 7.87
CA ASP A 194 2.65 -18.40 8.98
C ASP A 194 3.29 -18.91 10.28
N LEU A 195 4.23 -18.14 10.83
CA LEU A 195 4.96 -18.44 12.06
C LEU A 195 4.47 -17.63 13.26
N ARG A 196 3.32 -16.97 13.16
CA ARG A 196 2.74 -16.16 14.25
C ARG A 196 2.24 -17.05 15.39
N ASP A 197 2.50 -16.65 16.64
CA ASP A 197 1.90 -17.31 17.82
C ASP A 197 0.52 -16.73 18.14
N VAL A 198 -0.46 -17.04 17.30
CA VAL A 198 -1.82 -16.50 17.40
C VAL A 198 -2.56 -17.10 18.61
N ASP A 199 -3.09 -16.25 19.50
CA ASP A 199 -4.02 -16.67 20.56
C ASP A 199 -5.38 -17.05 19.95
N SER A 200 -5.48 -18.27 19.43
CA SER A 200 -6.68 -18.74 18.73
C SER A 200 -7.95 -18.73 19.60
N LEU A 201 -7.83 -18.83 20.93
CA LEU A 201 -8.99 -18.77 21.83
C LEU A 201 -9.47 -17.34 22.02
N LEU A 202 -8.55 -16.38 22.11
CA LEU A 202 -8.91 -14.95 22.10
C LEU A 202 -9.61 -14.60 20.80
N THR A 203 -9.04 -14.99 19.67
CA THR A 203 -9.59 -14.72 18.33
C THR A 203 -10.95 -15.39 18.15
N TYR A 204 -11.09 -16.66 18.57
CA TYR A 204 -12.36 -17.37 18.50
C TYR A 204 -13.44 -16.77 19.41
N ALA A 205 -13.08 -16.28 20.60
CA ALA A 205 -14.02 -15.55 21.46
C ALA A 205 -14.54 -14.27 20.79
N ALA A 206 -13.66 -13.53 20.09
CA ALA A 206 -14.06 -12.35 19.32
C ALA A 206 -14.98 -12.73 18.14
N TYR A 207 -14.64 -13.79 17.42
CA TYR A 207 -15.45 -14.34 16.33
C TYR A 207 -16.85 -14.73 16.81
N LEU A 208 -16.97 -15.42 17.94
CA LEU A 208 -18.26 -15.80 18.52
C LEU A 208 -19.07 -14.57 18.94
N LYS A 209 -18.44 -13.55 19.54
CA LYS A 209 -19.13 -12.29 19.89
C LYS A 209 -19.69 -11.56 18.68
N ASN A 210 -18.98 -11.61 17.56
CA ASN A 210 -19.42 -10.98 16.32
C ASN A 210 -20.58 -11.75 15.66
N ASN A 211 -20.50 -13.09 15.64
CA ASN A 211 -21.44 -13.93 14.88
C ASN A 211 -22.59 -14.52 15.72
N SER A 212 -22.53 -14.39 17.04
CA SER A 212 -23.59 -14.85 17.94
C SER A 212 -23.99 -13.73 18.89
N ARG A 213 -25.29 -13.60 19.22
CA ARG A 213 -25.80 -12.63 20.20
C ARG A 213 -25.30 -12.87 21.66
N LYS A 214 -24.24 -13.67 21.85
CA LYS A 214 -23.65 -14.02 23.14
C LYS A 214 -22.57 -12.99 23.52
N SER A 215 -22.98 -11.94 24.22
CA SER A 215 -22.13 -10.78 24.55
C SER A 215 -21.04 -11.04 25.61
N ASN A 216 -21.11 -12.12 26.39
CA ASN A 216 -20.26 -12.31 27.59
C ASN A 216 -19.17 -13.40 27.49
N LEU A 217 -18.81 -13.86 26.29
CA LEU A 217 -17.78 -14.89 26.12
C LEU A 217 -16.35 -14.31 26.10
N GLY A 218 -15.49 -14.76 27.00
CA GLY A 218 -14.04 -14.48 26.98
C GLY A 218 -13.21 -15.75 26.74
N LYS A 219 -11.91 -15.60 26.47
CA LYS A 219 -11.01 -16.75 26.23
C LYS A 219 -11.00 -17.76 27.39
N ARG A 220 -11.16 -17.28 28.63
CA ARG A 220 -11.22 -18.11 29.85
C ARG A 220 -12.46 -18.98 29.94
N ASN A 221 -13.49 -18.72 29.12
CA ASN A 221 -14.72 -19.50 29.07
C ASN A 221 -14.67 -20.62 28.02
N LEU A 222 -13.56 -20.73 27.28
CA LEU A 222 -13.40 -21.66 26.16
C LEU A 222 -12.34 -22.71 26.50
N ARG A 223 -12.54 -23.94 26.01
CA ARG A 223 -11.52 -25.00 26.09
C ARG A 223 -11.13 -25.44 24.68
N ARG A 224 -9.85 -25.35 24.34
CA ARG A 224 -9.33 -25.57 22.99
C ARG A 224 -9.62 -26.98 22.48
N ASP A 225 -9.47 -27.97 23.34
CA ASP A 225 -9.75 -29.40 23.08
C ASP A 225 -11.21 -29.69 22.70
N THR A 226 -12.14 -28.78 23.03
CA THR A 226 -13.56 -28.90 22.67
C THR A 226 -13.94 -28.22 21.35
N ILE A 227 -13.00 -27.53 20.69
CA ILE A 227 -13.27 -26.73 19.48
C ILE A 227 -12.58 -27.37 18.29
N ALA A 228 -13.32 -27.59 17.20
CA ALA A 228 -12.75 -28.09 15.97
C ALA A 228 -11.66 -27.13 15.43
N THR A 229 -10.53 -27.69 15.01
CA THR A 229 -9.40 -26.91 14.50
C THR A 229 -9.78 -26.05 13.30
N SER A 230 -10.63 -26.55 12.40
CA SER A 230 -11.15 -25.78 11.26
C SER A 230 -11.85 -24.50 11.70
N THR A 231 -12.66 -24.56 12.75
CA THR A 231 -13.37 -23.39 13.29
C THR A 231 -12.42 -22.34 13.88
N LEU A 232 -11.32 -22.79 14.52
CA LEU A 232 -10.28 -21.86 14.99
C LEU A 232 -9.58 -21.18 13.80
N VAL A 233 -9.28 -21.93 12.75
CA VAL A 233 -8.68 -21.40 11.52
C VAL A 233 -9.60 -20.37 10.85
N ASP A 234 -10.90 -20.66 10.76
CA ASP A 234 -11.89 -19.74 10.19
C ASP A 234 -11.99 -18.44 11.01
N ALA A 235 -11.93 -18.53 12.34
CA ALA A 235 -11.92 -17.37 13.21
C ALA A 235 -10.66 -16.51 13.03
N ILE A 236 -9.49 -17.15 12.84
CA ILE A 236 -8.23 -16.45 12.55
C ILE A 236 -8.33 -15.70 11.22
N LYS A 237 -8.76 -16.38 10.15
CA LYS A 237 -8.96 -15.77 8.83
C LYS A 237 -9.96 -14.62 8.87
N TRP A 238 -11.06 -14.77 9.61
CA TRP A 238 -12.03 -13.69 9.80
C TRP A 238 -11.40 -12.46 10.47
N ASN A 239 -10.58 -12.66 11.50
CA ASN A 239 -9.93 -11.55 12.20
C ASN A 239 -8.83 -10.89 11.33
N ASP A 240 -8.04 -11.68 10.60
CA ASP A 240 -7.04 -11.16 9.66
C ASP A 240 -7.70 -10.28 8.59
N ASN A 241 -8.80 -10.76 7.97
CA ASN A 241 -9.57 -9.98 6.99
C ASN A 241 -10.17 -8.71 7.60
N ARG A 242 -10.73 -8.77 8.81
CA ARG A 242 -11.35 -7.60 9.47
C ARG A 242 -10.34 -6.53 9.89
N VAL A 243 -9.09 -6.90 10.20
CA VAL A 243 -8.09 -5.95 10.71
C VAL A 243 -7.16 -5.44 9.60
N ASN A 244 -6.77 -6.31 8.67
CA ASN A 244 -5.77 -6.01 7.63
C ASN A 244 -6.21 -6.43 6.22
N GLY A 245 -7.48 -6.72 5.99
CA GLY A 245 -8.00 -6.98 4.65
C GLY A 245 -7.96 -5.74 3.76
N LEU A 246 -7.76 -5.95 2.45
CA LEU A 246 -7.64 -4.86 1.47
C LEU A 246 -8.89 -3.97 1.40
N GLU A 247 -10.08 -4.54 1.60
CA GLU A 247 -11.33 -3.77 1.66
C GLU A 247 -11.25 -2.67 2.74
N ASN A 248 -10.75 -2.99 3.94
CA ASN A 248 -10.64 -2.00 5.02
C ASN A 248 -9.64 -0.88 4.71
N LEU A 249 -8.57 -1.20 3.98
CA LEU A 249 -7.57 -0.22 3.60
C LEU A 249 -8.09 0.69 2.48
N LEU A 250 -8.66 0.11 1.42
CA LEU A 250 -9.02 0.84 0.21
C LEU A 250 -10.41 1.49 0.27
N LYS A 251 -11.36 0.91 1.00
CA LYS A 251 -12.72 1.46 1.21
C LYS A 251 -12.89 2.14 2.57
N GLY A 252 -11.92 1.98 3.47
CA GLY A 252 -12.01 2.58 4.80
C GLY A 252 -11.57 4.04 4.83
N LYS A 253 -11.73 4.65 6.01
CA LYS A 253 -11.39 6.06 6.28
C LYS A 253 -9.90 6.42 6.07
N LEU A 254 -9.01 5.44 6.02
CA LEU A 254 -7.57 5.64 5.81
C LEU A 254 -7.20 5.83 4.33
N ASN A 255 -8.09 5.56 3.38
CA ASN A 255 -7.90 5.98 2.00
C ASN A 255 -8.37 7.44 1.83
N LEU A 256 -7.53 8.35 2.34
CA LEU A 256 -7.88 9.72 2.73
C LEU A 256 -8.56 10.51 1.61
N LEU A 257 -7.99 10.50 0.41
CA LEU A 257 -8.57 11.25 -0.71
C LEU A 257 -9.72 10.50 -1.36
N ARG A 258 -9.57 9.20 -1.63
CA ARG A 258 -10.58 8.44 -2.38
C ARG A 258 -11.94 8.47 -1.68
N ASN A 259 -11.94 8.42 -0.35
CA ASN A 259 -13.15 8.34 0.46
C ASN A 259 -13.53 9.68 1.12
N SER A 260 -12.91 10.80 0.71
CA SER A 260 -13.18 12.13 1.29
C SER A 260 -14.64 12.59 1.13
N GLY A 261 -15.33 12.14 0.07
CA GLY A 261 -16.74 12.40 -0.16
C GLY A 261 -17.70 11.58 0.72
N GLU A 262 -17.19 10.62 1.50
CA GLU A 262 -18.02 9.81 2.39
C GLU A 262 -18.35 10.53 3.70
N SER A 263 -19.53 10.25 4.26
CA SER A 263 -19.89 10.80 5.57
C SER A 263 -18.91 10.34 6.65
N LYS A 264 -18.35 11.29 7.40
CA LYS A 264 -17.36 11.05 8.48
C LYS A 264 -16.02 10.52 8.00
N ALA A 265 -15.66 10.79 6.74
CA ALA A 265 -14.31 10.57 6.25
C ALA A 265 -13.31 11.42 7.05
N LEU A 266 -12.03 11.04 7.04
CA LEU A 266 -11.03 11.84 7.75
C LEU A 266 -10.84 13.22 7.09
N PHE A 267 -10.95 13.27 5.77
CA PHE A 267 -10.78 14.46 4.92
C PHE A 267 -12.12 14.94 4.34
N ASP A 268 -13.18 14.92 5.15
CA ASP A 268 -14.49 15.48 4.79
C ASP A 268 -14.55 17.02 4.97
N GLU A 269 -15.74 17.60 4.80
CA GLU A 269 -15.99 19.04 4.99
C GLU A 269 -15.64 19.58 6.40
N SER A 270 -15.64 18.70 7.42
CA SER A 270 -15.30 19.02 8.81
C SER A 270 -13.83 18.69 9.14
N ILE A 271 -12.96 18.57 8.13
CA ILE A 271 -11.54 18.22 8.33
C ILE A 271 -10.83 19.11 9.36
N LEU A 272 -11.16 20.41 9.41
CA LEU A 272 -10.52 21.39 10.30
C LEU A 272 -10.92 21.28 11.78
N GLU A 273 -11.95 20.49 12.11
CA GLU A 273 -12.22 20.14 13.51
C GLU A 273 -11.15 19.18 14.05
N ARG A 274 -10.64 18.29 13.18
CA ARG A 274 -9.74 17.19 13.54
C ARG A 274 -8.28 17.45 13.17
N HIS A 275 -8.03 18.40 12.27
CA HIS A 275 -6.72 18.74 11.75
C HIS A 275 -6.52 20.25 11.73
N ASP A 276 -5.26 20.67 11.84
CA ASP A 276 -4.81 22.01 11.48
C ASP A 276 -3.65 21.87 10.50
N PHE A 277 -3.53 22.80 9.57
CA PHE A 277 -2.56 22.72 8.48
C PHE A 277 -1.72 23.99 8.40
N GLU A 278 -0.40 23.80 8.47
CA GLU A 278 0.58 24.88 8.40
C GLU A 278 1.40 24.73 7.12
N LEU A 279 1.47 25.80 6.32
CA LEU A 279 2.38 25.84 5.18
C LEU A 279 3.82 25.92 5.72
N ASP A 280 4.64 24.92 5.41
CA ASP A 280 6.05 24.86 5.81
C ASP A 280 6.94 25.54 4.78
N THR A 281 6.87 25.08 3.54
CA THR A 281 7.68 25.62 2.44
C THR A 281 7.10 25.26 1.07
N VAL A 282 7.76 25.72 0.02
CA VAL A 282 7.53 25.31 -1.37
C VAL A 282 8.77 24.58 -1.86
N LEU A 283 8.55 23.40 -2.43
CA LEU A 283 9.59 22.55 -3.02
C LEU A 283 9.38 22.46 -4.54
N VAL A 284 10.23 21.66 -5.18
CA VAL A 284 10.09 21.27 -6.59
C VAL A 284 9.82 19.77 -6.67
N ASP A 285 8.95 19.36 -7.58
CA ASP A 285 8.78 17.97 -8.03
C ASP A 285 8.66 17.96 -9.56
N ASP A 286 9.60 17.32 -10.23
CA ASP A 286 9.74 17.33 -11.69
C ASP A 286 9.64 18.71 -12.37
N GLY A 287 10.30 19.71 -11.76
CA GLY A 287 10.30 21.09 -12.24
C GLY A 287 9.02 21.88 -11.92
N ARG A 288 8.06 21.27 -11.23
CA ARG A 288 6.82 21.93 -10.78
C ARG A 288 6.92 22.34 -9.32
N LYS A 289 6.41 23.53 -9.00
CA LYS A 289 6.32 24.00 -7.61
C LYS A 289 5.30 23.15 -6.85
N ILE A 290 5.62 22.75 -5.63
CA ILE A 290 4.77 21.93 -4.77
C ILE A 290 4.78 22.49 -3.35
N TYR A 291 3.60 22.71 -2.77
CA TYR A 291 3.46 23.07 -1.37
C TYR A 291 3.82 21.88 -0.49
N LYS A 292 4.62 22.10 0.54
CA LYS A 292 4.79 21.17 1.66
C LYS A 292 4.06 21.72 2.87
N ILE A 293 3.06 20.97 3.33
CA ILE A 293 2.12 21.40 4.36
C ILE A 293 2.20 20.43 5.53
N HIS A 294 2.48 20.94 6.72
CA HIS A 294 2.54 20.18 7.94
C HIS A 294 1.13 19.91 8.47
N ILE A 295 0.84 18.64 8.78
CA ILE A 295 -0.41 18.22 9.41
C ILE A 295 -0.24 18.28 10.92
N LYS A 296 -1.05 19.11 11.56
CA LYS A 296 -1.14 19.27 13.01
C LYS A 296 -2.48 18.78 13.52
N LYS A 297 -2.56 18.58 14.83
CA LYS A 297 -3.81 18.21 15.50
C LYS A 297 -4.82 19.35 15.49
N GLY A 298 -6.10 19.02 15.26
CA GLY A 298 -7.22 19.92 15.49
C GLY A 298 -7.69 19.93 16.95
N SER A 299 -8.89 20.45 17.19
CA SER A 299 -9.53 20.44 18.51
C SER A 299 -10.08 19.07 18.89
N ASP A 300 -10.51 18.31 17.89
CA ASP A 300 -11.21 17.05 18.06
C ASP A 300 -10.31 15.86 17.77
N TYR A 301 -10.56 14.76 18.47
CA TYR A 301 -9.86 13.52 18.21
C TYR A 301 -10.34 12.84 16.93
N ILE A 302 -9.41 12.18 16.26
CA ILE A 302 -9.68 11.30 15.13
C ILE A 302 -10.15 9.94 15.63
N ASN A 303 -11.27 9.47 15.06
CA ASN A 303 -11.85 8.16 15.33
C ASN A 303 -12.08 7.41 14.01
N LEU A 304 -11.52 6.19 13.92
CA LEU A 304 -11.66 5.35 12.73
C LEU A 304 -13.01 4.59 12.71
N ASP A 305 -13.66 4.44 13.86
CA ASP A 305 -14.99 3.86 14.04
C ASP A 305 -15.17 2.47 13.41
N THR A 306 -14.13 1.64 13.42
CA THR A 306 -14.21 0.32 12.80
C THR A 306 -15.12 -0.59 13.63
N PRO A 307 -16.14 -1.24 13.02
CA PRO A 307 -17.08 -2.07 13.76
C PRO A 307 -16.43 -3.13 14.65
N GLY A 308 -16.74 -3.06 15.95
CA GLY A 308 -16.21 -3.99 16.95
C GLY A 308 -14.71 -3.81 17.26
N ILE A 309 -14.12 -2.66 16.93
CA ILE A 309 -12.75 -2.30 17.28
C ILE A 309 -12.77 -0.94 17.98
N PHE A 310 -12.10 -0.84 19.13
CA PHE A 310 -11.82 0.45 19.73
C PHE A 310 -10.58 1.06 19.07
N ASN A 311 -10.79 2.07 18.23
CA ASN A 311 -9.77 2.78 17.47
C ASN A 311 -10.12 4.28 17.33
N GLY A 312 -10.27 4.94 18.48
CA GLY A 312 -10.54 6.36 18.57
C GLY A 312 -9.65 7.06 19.59
N GLY A 313 -9.67 8.39 19.58
CA GLY A 313 -8.83 9.21 20.45
C GLY A 313 -7.42 9.44 19.91
N TYR A 314 -7.29 9.58 18.59
CA TYR A 314 -6.03 9.86 17.90
C TYR A 314 -5.88 11.34 17.54
N VAL A 315 -4.65 11.73 17.24
CA VAL A 315 -4.30 12.95 16.51
C VAL A 315 -3.45 12.60 15.29
N ALA A 316 -3.49 13.44 14.27
CA ALA A 316 -2.69 13.28 13.07
C ALA A 316 -1.37 14.05 13.16
N GLU A 317 -0.31 13.45 12.63
CA GLU A 317 0.98 14.09 12.37
C GLU A 317 1.49 13.66 11.01
N GLY A 318 2.12 14.56 10.25
CA GLY A 318 2.70 14.23 8.95
C GLY A 318 2.68 15.38 7.96
N TRP A 319 2.65 15.07 6.67
CA TRP A 319 2.89 16.04 5.60
C TRP A 319 1.95 15.82 4.41
N LEU A 320 1.44 16.92 3.86
CA LEU A 320 0.75 16.95 2.57
C LEU A 320 1.63 17.66 1.55
N TYR A 321 1.68 17.08 0.35
CA TYR A 321 2.39 17.64 -0.79
C TYR A 321 1.38 17.91 -1.90
N ILE A 322 1.15 19.20 -2.18
CA ILE A 322 0.07 19.68 -3.05
C ILE A 322 0.67 20.53 -4.15
N TYR A 323 0.42 20.19 -5.41
CA TYR A 323 0.96 20.95 -6.52
C TYR A 323 0.46 22.39 -6.50
N TRP A 324 1.40 23.30 -6.75
CA TRP A 324 1.16 24.73 -6.63
C TRP A 324 0.16 25.23 -7.67
N ASP A 325 0.21 24.72 -8.89
CA ASP A 325 -0.52 25.17 -10.07
C ASP A 325 -2.01 24.77 -10.06
N ASN A 326 -2.33 23.50 -9.77
CA ASN A 326 -3.68 22.93 -9.90
C ASN A 326 -4.27 22.39 -8.59
N PHE A 327 -3.54 22.50 -7.47
CA PHE A 327 -3.91 21.96 -6.16
C PHE A 327 -4.12 20.43 -6.14
N ALA A 328 -3.56 19.69 -7.09
CA ALA A 328 -3.57 18.24 -7.08
C ALA A 328 -2.66 17.70 -5.97
N VAL A 329 -3.14 16.72 -5.21
CA VAL A 329 -2.38 16.11 -4.13
C VAL A 329 -1.44 15.06 -4.70
N LYS A 330 -0.13 15.24 -4.51
CA LYS A 330 0.92 14.33 -5.01
C LYS A 330 1.27 13.25 -3.98
N LYS A 331 1.37 13.62 -2.71
CA LYS A 331 1.80 12.73 -1.63
C LYS A 331 1.17 13.12 -0.30
N ILE A 332 0.88 12.12 0.51
CA ILE A 332 0.40 12.27 1.88
C ILE A 332 1.23 11.35 2.78
N GLU A 333 1.84 11.91 3.81
CA GLU A 333 2.42 11.19 4.94
C GLU A 333 1.50 11.45 6.14
N TYR A 334 0.93 10.38 6.72
CA TYR A 334 -0.12 10.51 7.71
C TYR A 334 0.02 9.47 8.82
N ASN A 335 0.34 9.95 10.01
CA ASN A 335 0.46 9.13 11.20
C ASN A 335 -0.70 9.41 12.15
N LEU A 336 -1.34 8.38 12.67
CA LEU A 336 -2.27 8.48 13.79
C LEU A 336 -1.58 8.09 15.09
N VAL A 337 -1.42 9.09 15.96
CA VAL A 337 -0.80 8.97 17.27
C VAL A 337 -1.87 8.99 18.35
N ALA A 338 -1.81 8.07 19.29
CA ALA A 338 -2.71 7.99 20.42
C ALA A 338 -2.58 9.24 21.32
N ASP A 339 -3.70 9.93 21.56
CA ASP A 339 -3.68 11.16 22.37
C ASP A 339 -4.77 11.27 23.45
N SER A 340 -5.91 10.60 23.32
CA SER A 340 -6.81 10.49 24.47
C SER A 340 -6.18 9.62 25.57
N ASP A 341 -6.47 9.90 26.85
CA ASP A 341 -5.94 9.09 27.97
C ASP A 341 -6.27 7.59 27.85
N ALA A 342 -7.48 7.29 27.38
CA ALA A 342 -7.91 5.91 27.15
C ALA A 342 -7.08 5.25 26.04
N GLN A 343 -6.87 5.95 24.92
CA GLN A 343 -6.14 5.43 23.79
C GLN A 343 -4.64 5.35 24.05
N LYS A 344 -4.04 6.30 24.78
CA LYS A 344 -2.63 6.27 25.20
C LYS A 344 -2.31 5.06 26.07
N ARG A 345 -3.19 4.77 27.05
CA ARG A 345 -3.08 3.56 27.89
C ARG A 345 -3.22 2.29 27.05
N ARG A 346 -4.29 2.21 26.24
CA ARG A 346 -4.55 1.04 25.39
C ARG A 346 -3.39 0.74 24.45
N SER A 347 -2.88 1.75 23.76
CA SER A 347 -1.83 1.59 22.76
C SER A 347 -0.53 1.13 23.41
N LYS A 348 -0.15 1.73 24.54
CA LYS A 348 1.00 1.27 25.33
C LYS A 348 0.83 -0.18 25.81
N ASP A 349 -0.30 -0.51 26.41
CA ASP A 349 -0.48 -1.79 27.10
C ASP A 349 -0.64 -2.98 26.14
N LEU A 350 -1.32 -2.76 25.01
CA LEU A 350 -1.62 -3.80 24.02
C LEU A 350 -0.63 -3.86 22.87
N PHE A 351 -0.04 -2.72 22.49
CA PHE A 351 0.76 -2.61 21.27
C PHE A 351 2.20 -2.15 21.51
N GLY A 352 2.53 -1.63 22.70
CA GLY A 352 3.88 -1.17 23.01
C GLY A 352 4.28 0.13 22.28
N THR A 353 3.35 0.79 21.61
CA THR A 353 3.55 2.01 20.82
C THR A 353 2.46 3.04 21.09
N GLN A 354 2.73 4.30 20.72
CA GLN A 354 1.71 5.34 20.62
C GLN A 354 1.34 5.65 19.16
N VAL A 355 2.17 5.28 18.19
CA VAL A 355 1.86 5.40 16.75
C VAL A 355 1.13 4.14 16.32
N ASN A 356 -0.14 4.28 15.98
CA ASN A 356 -1.01 3.14 15.67
C ASN A 356 -1.28 2.97 14.19
N HIS A 357 -1.16 4.04 13.41
CA HIS A 357 -1.28 3.96 11.96
C HIS A 357 -0.20 4.86 11.38
N LYS A 358 0.64 4.33 10.49
CA LYS A 358 1.57 5.09 9.67
C LYS A 358 1.21 4.83 8.21
N LEU A 359 0.93 5.90 7.48
CA LEU A 359 0.42 5.83 6.11
C LEU A 359 1.28 6.73 5.22
N ILE A 360 1.67 6.22 4.05
CA ILE A 360 2.22 7.02 2.96
C ILE A 360 1.37 6.71 1.72
N LEU A 361 0.74 7.73 1.16
CA LEU A 361 0.00 7.66 -0.10
C LEU A 361 0.73 8.51 -1.13
N THR A 362 1.02 7.97 -2.30
CA THR A 362 1.52 8.75 -3.44
C THR A 362 0.59 8.59 -4.63
N TYR A 363 0.56 9.63 -5.46
CA TYR A 363 -0.25 9.69 -6.65
C TYR A 363 0.62 9.98 -7.88
N ILE A 364 0.24 9.44 -9.01
CA ILE A 364 0.84 9.72 -10.32
C ILE A 364 -0.17 10.45 -11.18
N GLU A 365 0.32 11.42 -11.96
CA GLU A 365 -0.50 12.13 -12.92
C GLU A 365 -0.50 11.38 -14.25
N PHE A 366 -1.67 11.12 -14.79
CA PHE A 366 -1.87 10.52 -16.11
C PHE A 366 -3.12 11.15 -16.72
N GLU A 367 -3.03 11.63 -17.96
CA GLU A 367 -4.14 12.33 -18.66
C GLU A 367 -4.82 13.41 -17.80
N ASP A 368 -4.02 14.29 -17.18
CA ASP A 368 -4.45 15.40 -16.30
C ASP A 368 -5.23 14.97 -15.04
N LYS A 369 -5.21 13.68 -14.69
CA LYS A 369 -5.85 13.11 -13.49
C LYS A 369 -4.83 12.42 -12.58
N MET A 370 -5.10 12.41 -11.27
CA MET A 370 -4.26 11.80 -10.26
C MET A 370 -4.76 10.40 -9.90
N TYR A 371 -3.89 9.40 -10.07
CA TYR A 371 -4.17 8.01 -9.74
C TYR A 371 -3.31 7.55 -8.57
N PRO A 372 -3.81 6.67 -7.68
CA PRO A 372 -2.98 6.04 -6.66
C PRO A 372 -1.78 5.34 -7.30
N ASN A 373 -0.58 5.61 -6.80
CA ASN A 373 0.67 5.04 -7.30
C ASN A 373 1.29 4.09 -6.27
N TYR A 374 1.44 4.54 -5.03
CA TYR A 374 2.01 3.74 -3.96
C TYR A 374 1.30 3.99 -2.63
N ILE A 375 1.08 2.90 -1.87
CA ILE A 375 0.49 2.92 -0.53
C ILE A 375 1.41 2.13 0.40
N TYR A 376 1.97 2.79 1.41
CA TYR A 376 2.58 2.14 2.58
C TYR A 376 1.61 2.28 3.75
N TYR A 377 1.26 1.19 4.42
CA TYR A 377 0.44 1.19 5.62
C TYR A 377 1.04 0.28 6.69
N GLU A 378 1.34 0.86 7.85
CA GLU A 378 1.85 0.13 9.02
C GLU A 378 0.93 0.34 10.23
N THR A 379 0.61 -0.75 10.92
CA THR A 379 -0.26 -0.72 12.11
C THR A 379 0.11 -1.83 13.08
N PRO A 380 0.05 -1.62 14.41
CA PRO A 380 0.25 -2.68 15.36
C PRO A 380 -0.95 -3.63 15.35
N LYS A 381 -0.68 -4.92 15.55
CA LYS A 381 -1.67 -5.99 15.49
C LYS A 381 -1.72 -6.76 16.80
N LEU A 382 -2.94 -6.98 17.30
CA LEU A 382 -3.14 -7.81 18.47
C LEU A 382 -3.16 -9.30 18.07
N VAL A 383 -2.00 -9.95 18.14
CA VAL A 383 -1.86 -11.39 17.87
C VAL A 383 -2.00 -12.21 19.16
N ASN A 384 -1.46 -11.70 20.26
CA ASN A 384 -1.56 -12.29 21.60
C ASN A 384 -1.56 -11.16 22.66
N VAL A 385 -2.29 -11.35 23.77
CA VAL A 385 -2.43 -10.35 24.84
C VAL A 385 -1.36 -10.43 25.93
N GLY A 386 -0.42 -11.38 25.89
CA GLY A 386 0.54 -11.56 26.99
C GLY A 386 -0.07 -12.25 28.21
N LEU A 387 0.75 -12.54 29.24
CA LEU A 387 0.29 -12.81 30.60
C LEU A 387 0.02 -11.52 31.36
N LYS A 388 -0.97 -11.53 32.27
CA LYS A 388 -1.12 -10.42 33.22
C LYS A 388 -0.08 -10.56 34.34
N PRO A 389 0.45 -9.46 34.89
CA PRO A 389 1.41 -9.49 36.01
C PRO A 389 0.89 -10.22 37.28
N THR A 390 -0.42 -10.41 37.39
CA THR A 390 -1.08 -11.08 38.52
C THR A 390 -1.30 -12.58 38.31
N ASP A 391 -1.05 -13.09 37.11
CA ASP A 391 -1.22 -14.51 36.80
C ASP A 391 0.07 -15.24 37.27
N ARG A 392 -0.04 -16.31 38.08
CA ARG A 392 1.11 -17.19 38.38
C ARG A 392 1.48 -17.91 37.08
N ALA A 393 2.54 -17.45 36.43
CA ALA A 393 3.07 -18.04 35.21
C ALA A 393 4.00 -19.20 35.54
N THR A 394 3.94 -20.25 34.75
CA THR A 394 5.00 -21.28 34.70
C THR A 394 6.21 -20.75 33.93
N ASP A 395 7.42 -21.29 34.16
CA ASP A 395 8.64 -20.84 33.46
C ASP A 395 8.48 -20.91 31.92
N ASP A 396 7.79 -21.94 31.41
CA ASP A 396 7.44 -22.09 29.98
C ASP A 396 6.50 -20.98 29.48
N GLU A 397 5.59 -20.48 30.31
CA GLU A 397 4.72 -19.36 29.96
C GLU A 397 5.51 -18.04 30.02
N GLU A 398 6.36 -17.81 31.02
CA GLU A 398 7.20 -16.60 31.06
C GLU A 398 8.15 -16.51 29.85
N GLU A 399 8.73 -17.63 29.42
CA GLU A 399 9.60 -17.71 28.25
C GLU A 399 8.82 -17.43 26.94
N ARG A 400 7.61 -17.99 26.81
CA ARG A 400 6.71 -17.76 25.66
C ARG A 400 6.15 -16.33 25.58
N PHE A 401 6.07 -15.64 26.71
CA PHE A 401 5.51 -14.29 26.81
C PHE A 401 6.57 -13.20 26.92
N ASN A 402 7.81 -13.48 26.49
CA ASN A 402 8.89 -12.51 26.39
C ASN A 402 8.36 -11.19 25.77
N ARG A 403 8.58 -10.07 26.47
CA ARG A 403 8.04 -8.75 26.11
C ARG A 403 8.40 -8.34 24.69
N GLU A 404 9.55 -8.76 24.18
CA GLU A 404 10.03 -8.44 22.83
C GLU A 404 9.22 -9.18 21.74
N GLU A 405 8.70 -10.38 22.01
CA GLU A 405 7.97 -11.16 21.00
C GLU A 405 6.45 -10.95 21.04
N ARG A 406 5.98 -10.18 22.02
CA ARG A 406 4.55 -9.92 22.27
C ARG A 406 3.92 -8.96 21.27
N TYR A 407 4.66 -7.94 20.84
CA TYR A 407 4.12 -6.85 20.02
C TYR A 407 4.35 -7.14 18.55
N TYR A 408 3.25 -7.17 17.80
CA TYR A 408 3.27 -7.43 16.37
C TYR A 408 2.91 -6.17 15.60
N TYR A 409 3.49 -6.05 14.41
CA TYR A 409 3.17 -5.04 13.42
C TYR A 409 2.82 -5.71 12.11
N THR A 410 1.87 -5.12 11.43
CA THR A 410 1.54 -5.42 10.05
C THR A 410 1.98 -4.26 9.18
N VAL A 411 2.66 -4.56 8.08
CA VAL A 411 3.01 -3.62 7.03
C VAL A 411 2.36 -4.10 5.73
N GLN A 412 1.71 -3.21 5.01
CA GLN A 412 1.17 -3.41 3.67
C GLN A 412 1.75 -2.36 2.73
N GLU A 413 2.41 -2.82 1.68
CA GLU A 413 2.98 -2.00 0.62
C GLU A 413 2.27 -2.36 -0.68
N ILE A 414 1.59 -1.41 -1.31
CA ILE A 414 0.91 -1.59 -2.59
C ILE A 414 1.57 -0.65 -3.60
N LEU A 415 2.08 -1.21 -4.69
CA LEU A 415 2.56 -0.49 -5.85
C LEU A 415 1.58 -0.73 -7.00
N PHE A 416 0.96 0.32 -7.53
CA PHE A 416 0.17 0.24 -8.75
C PHE A 416 1.09 0.41 -9.95
N THR A 417 1.02 -0.54 -10.89
CA THR A 417 1.99 -0.66 -11.99
C THR A 417 1.40 -0.32 -13.35
N ASP A 418 0.06 -0.27 -13.44
CA ASP A 418 -0.64 -0.02 -14.69
C ASP A 418 -2.07 0.48 -14.45
N ILE A 419 -2.59 1.26 -15.41
CA ILE A 419 -3.94 1.82 -15.41
C ILE A 419 -4.62 1.47 -16.73
N ILE A 420 -5.78 0.82 -16.64
CA ILE A 420 -6.54 0.27 -17.76
C ILE A 420 -7.84 1.07 -17.92
N PHE A 421 -8.11 1.54 -19.13
CA PHE A 421 -9.28 2.34 -19.49
C PHE A 421 -10.16 1.65 -20.54
N GLU A 422 -9.69 0.56 -21.14
CA GLU A 422 -10.38 -0.15 -22.20
C GLU A 422 -11.68 -0.77 -21.67
N GLU A 423 -12.82 -0.25 -22.12
CA GLU A 423 -14.17 -0.67 -21.70
C GLU A 423 -14.38 -2.18 -21.84
N GLU A 424 -13.93 -2.80 -22.94
CA GLU A 424 -14.02 -4.25 -23.16
C GLU A 424 -13.26 -5.05 -22.08
N VAL A 425 -12.07 -4.60 -21.69
CA VAL A 425 -11.24 -5.25 -20.67
C VAL A 425 -11.87 -5.09 -19.28
N ILE A 426 -12.42 -3.90 -19.00
CA ILE A 426 -13.14 -3.60 -17.76
C ILE A 426 -14.39 -4.47 -17.64
N ASP A 427 -15.21 -4.53 -18.69
CA ASP A 427 -16.44 -5.33 -18.70
C ASP A 427 -16.17 -6.82 -18.52
N ASP A 428 -15.17 -7.36 -19.22
CA ASP A 428 -14.75 -8.75 -19.06
C ASP A 428 -14.29 -9.07 -17.62
N ALA A 429 -13.54 -8.15 -17.00
CA ALA A 429 -13.13 -8.29 -15.61
C ALA A 429 -14.33 -8.21 -14.64
N LEU A 430 -15.28 -7.31 -14.88
CA LEU A 430 -16.49 -7.16 -14.07
C LEU A 430 -17.44 -8.37 -14.15
N ASN A 431 -17.40 -9.13 -15.24
CA ASN A 431 -18.13 -10.38 -15.43
C ASN A 431 -17.52 -11.59 -14.71
N SER A 432 -16.30 -11.45 -14.18
CA SER A 432 -15.62 -12.49 -13.40
C SER A 432 -15.90 -12.34 -11.89
N PRO A 433 -15.75 -13.41 -11.08
CA PRO A 433 -15.87 -13.30 -9.62
C PRO A 433 -14.69 -12.51 -9.04
N TRP A 434 -14.98 -11.62 -8.10
CA TRP A 434 -13.99 -10.80 -7.39
C TRP A 434 -13.77 -11.33 -5.97
N ASP A 435 -12.51 -11.51 -5.59
CA ASP A 435 -12.11 -12.01 -4.26
C ASP A 435 -10.90 -11.24 -3.73
N SER A 436 -11.13 -10.38 -2.74
CA SER A 436 -10.12 -9.52 -2.12
C SER A 436 -9.32 -10.18 -1.00
N ASP A 437 -9.57 -11.46 -0.68
CA ASP A 437 -8.92 -12.16 0.42
C ASP A 437 -7.46 -12.50 0.07
N ILE A 438 -6.53 -11.71 0.62
CA ILE A 438 -5.08 -11.95 0.51
C ILE A 438 -4.62 -13.11 1.39
N PHE A 439 -5.41 -13.56 2.38
CA PHE A 439 -5.09 -14.61 3.33
C PHE A 439 -5.56 -16.00 2.85
N LYS A 440 -6.43 -16.07 1.85
CA LYS A 440 -6.85 -17.30 1.17
C LYS A 440 -5.71 -18.02 0.45
N ILE A 441 -5.69 -19.35 0.52
CA ILE A 441 -4.72 -20.18 -0.21
C ILE A 441 -5.17 -20.28 -1.68
N ARG A 442 -4.27 -19.99 -2.62
CA ARG A 442 -4.48 -20.17 -4.06
C ARG A 442 -3.33 -21.00 -4.67
N PRO A 443 -3.51 -21.62 -5.85
CA PRO A 443 -2.42 -22.28 -6.58
C PRO A 443 -1.29 -21.29 -6.90
N TYR A 444 -0.05 -21.78 -6.89
CA TYR A 444 1.13 -20.96 -7.19
C TYR A 444 1.57 -21.10 -8.65
N HIS A 445 1.62 -19.98 -9.38
CA HIS A 445 2.03 -19.95 -10.78
C HIS A 445 3.38 -19.24 -10.98
N PRO A 446 4.53 -19.95 -10.95
CA PRO A 446 5.86 -19.31 -10.99
C PRO A 446 6.17 -18.55 -12.28
N LYS A 447 5.54 -18.90 -13.41
CA LYS A 447 5.74 -18.21 -14.69
C LYS A 447 5.15 -16.80 -14.66
N PHE A 448 4.04 -16.59 -13.96
CA PHE A 448 3.42 -15.28 -13.80
C PHE A 448 4.39 -14.33 -13.09
N TRP A 449 4.90 -14.75 -11.93
CA TRP A 449 5.79 -13.95 -11.09
C TRP A 449 7.14 -13.58 -11.72
N LYS A 450 7.56 -14.24 -12.81
CA LYS A 450 8.78 -13.88 -13.53
C LYS A 450 8.63 -12.66 -14.43
N ASN A 451 7.39 -12.35 -14.82
CA ASN A 451 7.06 -11.30 -15.80
C ASN A 451 6.14 -10.23 -15.20
N TYR A 452 5.98 -10.21 -13.87
CA TYR A 452 5.12 -9.27 -13.16
C TYR A 452 6.00 -8.24 -12.46
N ASN A 453 5.67 -6.96 -12.61
CA ASN A 453 6.37 -5.89 -11.91
C ASN A 453 6.11 -6.02 -10.41
N THR A 454 7.18 -6.16 -9.63
CA THR A 454 7.13 -6.26 -8.17
C THR A 454 7.90 -5.10 -7.54
N LEU A 455 7.52 -4.72 -6.33
CA LEU A 455 8.36 -3.84 -5.52
C LEU A 455 9.67 -4.56 -5.20
N LEU A 456 10.79 -3.93 -5.52
CA LEU A 456 12.10 -4.50 -5.24
C LEU A 456 12.27 -4.67 -3.72
N GLU A 457 12.68 -5.86 -3.29
CA GLU A 457 13.03 -6.15 -1.91
C GLU A 457 14.08 -5.16 -1.39
N SER A 458 13.84 -4.62 -0.19
CA SER A 458 14.92 -4.01 0.60
C SER A 458 15.90 -5.08 1.08
N ASP A 459 17.06 -4.65 1.58
CA ASP A 459 18.04 -5.56 2.17
C ASP A 459 17.43 -6.30 3.39
N GLU A 460 16.54 -5.63 4.14
CA GLU A 460 15.75 -6.26 5.22
C GLU A 460 14.77 -7.30 4.66
N ASP A 461 14.07 -7.00 3.56
CA ASP A 461 13.11 -7.93 2.92
C ASP A 461 13.82 -9.16 2.33
N GLU A 462 15.02 -9.01 1.75
CA GLU A 462 15.81 -10.13 1.25
C GLU A 462 16.25 -11.06 2.39
N GLN A 463 16.79 -10.48 3.47
CA GLN A 463 17.17 -11.23 4.66
C GLN A 463 15.97 -11.97 5.26
N LEU A 464 14.83 -11.30 5.33
CA LEU A 464 13.55 -11.87 5.73
C LEU A 464 13.19 -13.11 4.90
N ILE A 465 13.19 -12.99 3.58
CA ILE A 465 12.82 -14.10 2.68
C ILE A 465 13.76 -15.29 2.90
N GLN A 466 15.07 -15.04 3.08
CA GLN A 466 16.04 -16.08 3.36
C GLN A 466 15.76 -16.80 4.68
N ASP A 467 15.46 -16.05 5.75
CA ASP A 467 15.23 -16.62 7.08
C ASP A 467 13.93 -17.42 7.14
N LEU A 468 12.86 -16.94 6.49
CA LEU A 468 11.62 -17.70 6.31
C LEU A 468 11.84 -18.97 5.49
N THR A 469 12.66 -18.90 4.44
CA THR A 469 13.00 -20.06 3.61
C THR A 469 13.77 -21.11 4.41
N LYS A 470 14.77 -20.72 5.21
CA LYS A 470 15.51 -21.64 6.09
C LYS A 470 14.57 -22.32 7.08
N ARG A 471 13.72 -21.56 7.78
CA ARG A 471 12.77 -22.11 8.75
C ARG A 471 11.78 -23.06 8.12
N SER A 472 11.26 -22.73 6.94
CA SER A 472 10.32 -23.60 6.22
C SER A 472 10.87 -25.01 5.97
N SER A 473 12.18 -25.12 5.74
CA SER A 473 12.84 -26.41 5.50
C SER A 473 12.91 -27.28 6.77
N LEU A 474 12.93 -26.66 7.95
CA LEU A 474 12.95 -27.34 9.24
C LEU A 474 11.60 -27.97 9.59
N TYR A 475 10.48 -27.40 9.11
CA TYR A 475 9.13 -27.92 9.33
C TYR A 475 8.70 -28.99 8.30
N LYS A 476 9.52 -29.24 7.27
CA LYS A 476 9.30 -30.32 6.28
C LYS A 476 9.96 -31.65 6.69
N GLN A 477 10.81 -31.64 7.72
CA GLN A 477 11.40 -32.82 8.36
C GLN A 477 10.55 -33.23 9.56
#